data_AF-F7SY17-F1
#
_entry.id   AF-F7SY17-F1
#
_cell.length_a   1.000
_cell.length_b   1.000
_cell.length_c   1.000
_cell.angle_alpha   90.00
_cell.angle_beta   90.00
_cell.angle_gamma   90.00
#
_symmetry.space_group_name_H-M   'P 1'
#
loop_
_entity.id
_entity.type
_entity.pdbx_description
1 polymer ?
#
loop_
_entity_poly.entity_id
_entity_poly.type
_entity_poly.pdbx_seq_one_letter_code
_entity_poly.pdbx_strand_id
1 'polypeptide(L)' 'MVADAVMSRVDTPLLRAAAARGCRTHPGLYMLEGQLTEIARFLGIEEPQQSALA' A
#
# COMPACT_ATOMS: atom_id res chain seq x y z
N MET A 1 1.49 -13.52 -7.26
CA MET A 1 1.11 -12.41 -6.37
C MET A 1 -0.02 -11.66 -7.05
N VAL A 2 -1.06 -11.25 -6.32
CA VAL A 2 -2.17 -10.44 -6.84
C VAL A 2 -2.25 -9.18 -6.00
N ALA A 3 -2.22 -8.02 -6.65
CA ALA A 3 -2.41 -6.72 -6.02
C ALA A 3 -3.74 -6.12 -6.46
N ASP A 4 -4.38 -5.39 -5.56
CA ASP A 4 -5.60 -4.64 -5.85
C ASP A 4 -5.32 -3.14 -5.63
N ALA A 5 -5.84 -2.28 -6.50
CA ALA A 5 -5.71 -0.82 -6.38
C ALA A 5 -6.90 -0.18 -5.65
N VAL A 6 -7.93 -0.96 -5.30
CA VAL A 6 -9.07 -0.48 -4.51
C VAL A 6 -8.59 -0.10 -3.11
N MET A 7 -8.75 1.19 -2.78
CA MET A 7 -8.24 1.85 -1.57
C MET A 7 -9.08 1.58 -0.31
N SER A 8 -9.73 0.43 -0.22
CA SER A 8 -10.53 0.04 0.94
C SER A 8 -9.73 -0.90 1.83
N ARG A 9 -9.94 -0.83 3.16
CA ARG A 9 -9.37 -1.80 4.12
C ARG A 9 -10.02 -3.18 4.05
N VAL A 10 -11.02 -3.36 3.18
CA VAL A 10 -11.79 -4.60 3.05
C VAL A 10 -11.15 -5.49 2.00
N ASP A 11 -11.04 -6.78 2.29
CA ASP A 11 -10.66 -7.79 1.30
C ASP A 11 -11.64 -7.73 0.12
N THR A 12 -11.14 -7.37 -1.05
CA THR A 12 -11.95 -7.35 -2.26
C THR A 12 -12.26 -8.77 -2.74
N PRO A 13 -13.33 -8.97 -3.53
CA PRO A 13 -13.60 -10.28 -4.14
C PRO A 13 -12.40 -10.85 -4.91
N LEU A 14 -11.61 -9.98 -5.56
CA LEU A 14 -10.38 -10.36 -6.25
C LEU A 14 -9.33 -10.94 -5.29
N LEU A 15 -9.04 -10.23 -4.19
CA LEU A 15 -8.06 -10.68 -3.22
C LEU A 15 -8.49 -11.96 -2.51
N ARG A 16 -9.78 -12.10 -2.17
CA ARG A 16 -10.31 -13.34 -1.58
C ARG A 16 -10.14 -14.54 -2.51
N ALA A 17 -10.48 -14.38 -3.80
CA ALA A 17 -10.33 -15.43 -4.78
C ALA A 17 -8.85 -15.79 -5.02
N ALA A 18 -7.95 -14.80 -5.01
CA ALA A 18 -6.52 -15.02 -5.14
C ALA A 18 -5.95 -15.79 -3.93
N ALA A 19 -6.31 -15.39 -2.71
CA ALA A 19 -5.90 -16.07 -1.49
C ALA A 19 -6.38 -17.53 -1.45
N ALA A 20 -7.64 -17.79 -1.85
CA ALA A 20 -8.17 -19.15 -1.95
C ALA A 20 -7.41 -20.05 -2.95
N ARG A 21 -6.70 -19.44 -3.91
CA ARG A 21 -5.83 -20.13 -4.88
C ARG A 21 -4.37 -20.21 -4.43
N GLY A 22 -4.07 -19.86 -3.18
CA GLY A 22 -2.70 -19.86 -2.63
C GLY A 22 -1.82 -18.72 -3.13
N CYS A 23 -2.39 -17.70 -3.77
CA CYS A 23 -1.62 -16.54 -4.20
C CYS A 23 -1.37 -15.59 -3.03
N ARG A 24 -0.14 -15.09 -2.93
CA ARG A 24 0.19 -13.93 -2.07
C ARG A 24 -0.62 -12.71 -2.54
N THR A 25 -1.33 -12.05 -1.62
CA THR A 25 -2.19 -10.89 -1.89
C THR A 25 -1.55 -9.58 -1.41
N HIS A 26 -1.90 -8.47 -2.06
CA HIS A 26 -1.43 -7.13 -1.69
C HIS A 26 -2.59 -6.11 -1.78
N PRO A 27 -3.15 -5.68 -0.64
CA PRO A 27 -4.17 -4.63 -0.56
C PRO A 27 -3.71 -3.28 -1.11
N GLY A 28 -4.65 -2.49 -1.65
CA GLY A 28 -4.37 -1.19 -2.26
C GLY A 28 -3.90 -0.11 -1.29
N LEU A 29 -4.17 -0.24 0.01
CA LEU A 29 -3.68 0.71 1.03
C LEU A 29 -2.16 0.86 1.00
N TYR A 30 -1.43 -0.24 0.80
CA TYR A 30 0.03 -0.22 0.73
C TYR A 30 0.55 0.48 -0.53
N MET A 31 -0.22 0.45 -1.62
CA MET A 31 0.09 1.22 -2.82
C MET A 31 0.00 2.73 -2.54
N LEU A 32 -0.98 3.16 -1.74
CA LEU A 32 -1.11 4.56 -1.32
C LEU A 32 0.10 5.02 -0.49
N GLU A 33 0.53 4.21 0.48
CA GLU A 33 1.68 4.52 1.33
C GLU A 33 2.96 4.70 0.51
N GLY A 34 3.21 3.79 -0.45
CA GLY A 34 4.33 3.93 -1.38
C GLY A 34 4.21 5.15 -2.30
N GLN A 35 3.00 5.43 -2.80
CA GLN A 35 2.74 6.59 -3.66
C GLN A 35 2.96 7.91 -2.93
N LEU A 36 2.57 8.03 -1.65
CA LEU A 36 2.77 9.24 -0.86
C LEU A 36 4.25 9.63 -0.78
N THR A 37 5.13 8.65 -0.58
CA THR A 37 6.60 8.84 -0.55
C THR A 37 7.10 9.42 -1.87
N GLU A 38 6.71 8.81 -2.99
CA GLU A 38 7.16 9.23 -4.32
C GLU A 38 6.57 10.58 -4.74
N ILE A 39 5.31 10.85 -4.37
CA ILE A 39 4.66 12.15 -4.61
C ILE A 39 5.35 13.25 -3.79
N ALA A 40 5.63 13.02 -2.51
CA ALA A 40 6.37 13.97 -1.67
C ALA A 40 7.74 14.28 -2.26
N ARG A 41 8.49 13.26 -2.66
CA ARG A 41 9.78 13.40 -3.33
C ARG A 41 9.68 14.22 -4.63
N PHE A 42 8.70 13.94 -5.48
CA PHE A 42 8.51 14.67 -6.73
C PHE A 42 8.19 16.16 -6.49
N LEU A 43 7.42 16.46 -5.45
CA LEU A 43 7.04 17.83 -5.08
C LEU A 43 8.12 18.57 -4.27
N GLY A 44 9.23 17.91 -3.92
CA GLY A 44 10.27 18.50 -3.08
C GLY A 44 9.85 18.68 -1.61
N ILE A 45 8.88 17.88 -1.14
CA ILE A 45 8.47 17.85 0.27
C ILE A 45 9.41 16.91 1.01
N GLU A 46 10.17 17.43 1.98
CA GLU A 46 11.02 16.62 2.85
C GLU A 46 10.15 15.76 3.77
N GLU A 47 10.44 14.46 3.85
CA GLU A 47 9.78 13.60 4.84
C GLU A 47 10.12 14.10 6.24
N PRO A 48 9.14 14.26 7.14
CA PRO A 48 9.44 14.61 8.51
C PRO A 48 10.31 13.51 9.11
N GLN A 49 11.54 13.88 9.50
CA GLN A 49 12.44 13.01 10.25
C GLN A 49 11.68 12.49 11.47
N GLN A 50 11.30 11.21 11.46
CA GLN A 50 10.82 10.56 12.67
C GLN A 50 12.01 10.53 13.62
N SER A 51 12.11 11.55 14.49
CA SER A 51 12.99 11.50 15.65
C SER A 51 12.64 10.24 16.41
N ALA A 52 13.56 9.27 16.38
CA ALA A 52 13.51 8.10 17.22
C ALA A 52 13.43 8.58 18.67
N LEU A 53 12.21 8.64 19.22
CA LEU A 53 12.01 8.67 20.65
C LEU A 53 12.36 7.26 21.13
N ALA A 54 13.58 7.16 21.68
CA ALA A 54 14.04 6.10 22.54
C ALA A 54 13.13 5.91 23.76
#